data_AF-A0A498DCR3-F1
#
_entry.id   AF-A0A498DCR3-F1
#
_cell.length_a   1.000
_cell.length_b   1.000
_cell.length_c   1.000
_cell.angle_alpha   90.00
_cell.angle_beta   90.00
_cell.angle_gamma   90.00
#
_symmetry.space_group_name_H-M   'P 1'
#
loop_
_entity.id
_entity.type
_entity.pdbx_description
1 polymer ?
#
loop_
_entity_poly.entity_id
_entity_poly.type
_entity_poly.pdbx_seq_one_letter_code
_entity_poly.pdbx_strand_id
1 'polypeptide(L)'
;MESIEYKNLMQEIEKIKFHNISLITLVGLLNEDKMSEPTIYETVVTFDLSKRDLREFTKLIQNYNGNNCTFEQKALRINPIFTQTNIISILKSLVVSGMFKEKCLDILNSY
;
A
#
# COMPACT_ATOMS: atom_id res chain seq x y z
N MET A 1 27.20 -12.51 -11.20
CA MET A 1 27.34 -12.97 -9.80
C MET A 1 27.07 -11.76 -8.93
N GLU A 2 25.95 -11.72 -8.18
CA GLU A 2 25.72 -10.63 -7.22
C GLU A 2 26.90 -10.52 -6.25
N SER A 3 27.35 -9.29 -5.95
CA SER A 3 28.42 -9.11 -4.98
C SER A 3 27.94 -9.57 -3.60
N ILE A 4 28.86 -10.12 -2.80
CA ILE A 4 28.58 -10.50 -1.41
C ILE A 4 28.04 -9.29 -0.62
N GLU A 5 28.56 -8.10 -0.91
CA GLU A 5 28.10 -6.84 -0.32
C GLU A 5 26.63 -6.54 -0.65
N TYR A 6 26.19 -6.75 -1.89
CA TYR A 6 24.80 -6.58 -2.28
C TYR A 6 23.88 -7.53 -1.49
N LYS A 7 24.27 -8.80 -1.35
CA LYS A 7 23.49 -9.78 -0.58
C LYS A 7 23.39 -9.39 0.89
N ASN A 8 24.48 -8.95 1.49
CA ASN A 8 24.49 -8.49 2.89
C ASN A 8 23.59 -7.25 3.07
N LEU A 9 23.64 -6.30 2.13
CA LEU A 9 22.76 -5.13 2.16
C LEU A 9 21.28 -5.52 2.06
N MET A 10 20.93 -6.44 1.16
CA MET A 10 19.56 -6.92 1.03
C MET A 10 19.07 -7.61 2.31
N GLN A 11 19.92 -8.38 2.98
CA GLN A 11 19.57 -9.01 4.27
C GLN A 11 19.30 -7.98 5.37
N GLU A 12 20.12 -6.93 5.47
CA GLU A 12 19.88 -5.86 6.44
C GLU A 12 18.60 -5.08 6.13
N ILE A 13 18.30 -4.83 4.84
CA ILE A 13 17.04 -4.20 4.43
C ILE A 13 15.84 -5.06 4.85
N GLU A 14 15.86 -6.37 4.58
CA GLU A 14 14.77 -7.27 4.95
C GLU A 14 14.57 -7.35 6.47
N LYS A 15 15.66 -7.31 7.23
CA LYS A 15 15.61 -7.23 8.71
C LYS A 15 14.92 -5.94 9.18
N ILE A 16 15.24 -4.80 8.58
CA ILE A 16 14.60 -3.53 8.91
C ILE A 16 13.11 -3.55 8.56
N LYS A 17 12.73 -4.09 7.40
CA LYS A 17 11.31 -4.25 7.02
C LYS A 17 10.56 -5.10 8.03
N PHE A 18 11.13 -6.24 8.43
CA PHE A 18 10.55 -7.12 9.45
C PHE A 18 10.34 -6.39 10.79
N HIS A 19 11.32 -5.60 11.24
CA HIS A 19 11.18 -4.80 12.45
C HIS A 19 10.07 -3.75 12.32
N ASN A 20 10.01 -3.04 11.20
CA ASN A 20 8.98 -2.02 10.98
C ASN A 20 7.57 -2.61 10.98
N ILE A 21 7.37 -3.76 10.33
CA ILE A 21 6.09 -4.48 10.34
C ILE A 21 5.75 -4.93 11.77
N SER A 22 6.72 -5.49 12.50
CA SER A 22 6.51 -5.93 13.89
C SER A 22 6.10 -4.78 14.80
N LEU A 23 6.73 -3.61 14.66
CA LEU A 23 6.40 -2.42 15.42
C LEU A 23 5.00 -1.90 15.10
N ILE A 24 4.61 -1.84 13.82
CA ILE A 24 3.24 -1.44 13.43
C ILE A 24 2.21 -2.40 14.04
N THR A 25 2.45 -3.71 13.96
CA THR A 25 1.57 -4.71 14.57
C THR A 25 1.41 -4.51 16.08
N LEU A 26 2.53 -4.28 16.79
CA LEU A 26 2.49 -4.02 18.24
C LEU A 26 1.73 -2.74 18.59
N VAL A 27 1.91 -1.67 17.82
CA VAL A 27 1.15 -0.42 18.00
C VAL A 27 -0.33 -0.67 17.78
N GLY A 28 -0.69 -1.48 16.78
CA GLY A 28 -2.06 -1.86 16.48
C GLY A 28 -2.72 -2.66 17.60
N LEU A 29 -2.01 -3.64 18.18
CA LEU A 29 -2.49 -4.42 19.32
C LEU A 29 -2.79 -3.55 20.56
N LEU A 30 -2.08 -2.43 20.73
CA LEU A 30 -2.28 -1.50 21.84
C LEU A 30 -3.32 -0.42 21.55
N ASN A 31 -3.68 -0.22 20.28
CA ASN A 31 -4.56 0.86 19.82
C ASN A 31 -5.54 0.36 18.75
N GLU A 32 -6.20 -0.78 18.99
CA GLU A 32 -7.09 -1.44 18.00
C GLU A 32 -8.08 -0.44 17.37
N ASP A 33 -8.67 0.43 18.19
CA ASP A 33 -9.63 1.45 17.73
C ASP A 33 -9.00 2.48 16.78
N LYS A 34 -7.75 2.89 17.05
CA LYS A 34 -7.06 3.95 16.30
C LYS A 34 -6.33 3.44 15.05
N MET A 35 -6.07 2.13 14.96
CA MET A 35 -5.46 1.50 13.78
C MET A 35 -6.47 0.76 12.90
N SER A 36 -7.77 0.90 13.18
CA SER A 36 -8.84 0.48 12.27
C SER A 36 -8.75 1.12 10.87
N GLU A 37 -8.11 2.29 10.80
CA GLU A 37 -7.89 3.08 9.60
C GLU A 37 -6.40 3.43 9.44
N PRO A 38 -5.56 2.51 8.93
CA PRO A 38 -4.13 2.76 8.81
C PRO A 38 -3.85 3.94 7.87
N THR A 39 -2.85 4.74 8.20
CA THR A 39 -2.32 5.82 7.37
C THR A 39 -1.61 5.27 6.13
N ILE A 40 -1.35 6.14 5.15
CA ILE A 40 -0.59 5.74 3.97
C ILE A 40 0.85 5.30 4.33
N TYR A 41 1.44 5.85 5.38
CA TYR A 41 2.80 5.49 5.81
C TYR A 41 2.85 4.06 6.35
N GLU A 42 1.88 3.69 7.18
CA GLU A 42 1.76 2.32 7.71
C GLU A 42 1.48 1.35 6.57
N THR A 43 0.56 1.71 5.67
CA THR A 43 0.22 0.93 4.47
C THR A 43 1.45 0.66 3.59
N VAL A 44 2.28 1.67 3.36
CA VAL A 44 3.51 1.54 2.55
C VAL A 44 4.48 0.54 3.16
N VAL A 45 4.62 0.55 4.49
CA VAL A 45 5.48 -0.40 5.21
C VAL A 45 4.88 -1.79 5.17
N THR A 46 3.58 -1.93 5.46
CA THR A 46 2.88 -3.22 5.52
C THR A 46 2.89 -3.95 4.18
N PHE A 47 2.74 -3.22 3.08
CA PHE A 47 2.72 -3.79 1.73
C PHE A 47 4.06 -3.62 0.98
N ASP A 48 5.12 -3.16 1.65
CA ASP A 48 6.45 -2.93 1.06
C ASP A 48 6.40 -2.15 -0.28
N LEU A 49 5.57 -1.10 -0.32
CA LEU A 49 5.31 -0.34 -1.55
C LEU A 49 6.49 0.57 -1.86
N SER A 50 7.05 0.44 -3.06
CA SER A 50 8.07 1.36 -3.53
C SER A 50 7.47 2.72 -3.91
N LYS A 51 8.33 3.74 -3.98
CA LYS A 51 7.96 5.06 -4.55
C LYS A 51 7.39 4.94 -5.96
N ARG A 52 7.85 3.96 -6.75
CA ARG A 52 7.36 3.72 -8.11
C ARG A 52 5.93 3.19 -8.06
N ASP A 53 5.66 2.20 -7.22
CA ASP A 53 4.33 1.59 -7.06
C ASP A 53 3.30 2.65 -6.70
N LEU A 54 3.60 3.47 -5.68
CA LEU A 54 2.72 4.56 -5.25
C LEU A 54 2.45 5.56 -6.36
N ARG A 55 3.47 5.93 -7.14
CA ARG A 55 3.33 6.89 -8.24
C ARG A 55 2.47 6.32 -9.38
N GLU A 56 2.65 5.06 -9.73
CA GLU A 56 1.86 4.42 -10.78
C GLU A 56 0.42 4.17 -10.31
N PHE A 57 0.24 3.77 -9.06
CA PHE A 57 -1.08 3.54 -8.47
C PHE A 57 -1.89 4.83 -8.33
N THR A 58 -1.26 5.93 -7.90
CA THR A 58 -1.93 7.25 -7.83
C THR A 58 -2.34 7.77 -9.21
N LYS A 59 -1.51 7.57 -10.24
CA LYS A 59 -1.92 7.85 -11.63
C LYS A 59 -3.12 7.00 -12.03
N LEU A 60 -3.14 5.73 -11.64
CA LEU A 60 -4.27 4.84 -11.95
C LEU A 60 -5.57 5.32 -11.28
N ILE A 61 -5.51 5.73 -10.00
CA ILE A 61 -6.64 6.34 -9.25
C ILE A 61 -7.18 7.57 -9.96
N GLN A 62 -6.29 8.49 -10.35
CA GLN A 62 -6.69 9.74 -11.01
C GLN A 62 -7.40 9.50 -12.36
N ASN A 63 -7.02 8.42 -13.05
CA ASN A 63 -7.59 8.02 -14.34
C ASN A 63 -8.70 6.97 -14.20
N TYR A 64 -9.26 6.79 -12.99
CA TYR A 64 -10.37 5.88 -12.78
C TYR A 64 -11.60 6.32 -13.58
N ASN A 65 -12.20 5.36 -14.31
CA ASN A 65 -13.29 5.59 -15.25
C ASN A 65 -14.58 4.81 -14.90
N GLY A 66 -14.71 4.32 -13.67
CA GLY A 66 -15.90 3.60 -13.20
C GLY A 66 -15.87 2.07 -13.42
N ASN A 67 -14.77 1.50 -13.91
CA ASN A 67 -14.65 0.05 -14.13
C ASN A 67 -13.65 -0.60 -13.16
N ASN A 68 -14.15 -1.20 -12.07
CA ASN A 68 -13.34 -1.88 -11.04
C ASN A 68 -12.47 -3.00 -11.63
N CYS A 69 -13.04 -3.86 -12.47
CA CYS A 69 -12.29 -5.00 -13.05
C CYS A 69 -11.07 -4.53 -13.85
N THR A 70 -11.23 -3.48 -14.67
CA THR A 70 -10.12 -2.88 -15.42
C THR A 70 -9.12 -2.19 -14.50
N PHE A 71 -9.60 -1.53 -13.45
CA PHE A 71 -8.75 -0.89 -12.44
C PHE A 71 -7.88 -1.92 -11.72
N GLU A 72 -8.47 -2.99 -11.19
CA GLU A 72 -7.78 -4.08 -10.50
C GLU A 72 -6.76 -4.78 -11.41
N GLN A 73 -7.12 -5.09 -12.66
CA GLN A 73 -6.19 -5.70 -13.62
C GLN A 73 -4.99 -4.81 -13.92
N LYS A 74 -5.20 -3.49 -14.03
CA LYS A 74 -4.10 -2.53 -14.22
C LYS A 74 -3.26 -2.40 -12.97
N ALA A 75 -3.87 -2.39 -11.78
CA ALA A 75 -3.16 -2.32 -10.52
C ALA A 75 -2.25 -3.54 -10.31
N LEU A 76 -2.75 -4.75 -10.54
CA LEU A 76 -1.95 -5.99 -10.47
C LEU A 76 -0.72 -5.99 -11.38
N ARG A 77 -0.77 -5.28 -12.53
CA ARG A 77 0.38 -5.13 -13.43
C ARG A 77 1.45 -4.17 -12.89
N ILE A 78 1.09 -3.27 -11.99
CA ILE A 78 2.05 -2.38 -11.31
C ILE A 78 2.84 -3.22 -10.30
N ASN A 79 2.10 -3.88 -9.40
CA ASN A 79 2.66 -4.74 -8.37
C ASN A 79 1.63 -5.83 -8.01
N PRO A 80 2.00 -7.12 -7.95
CA PRO A 80 1.09 -8.20 -7.58
C PRO A 80 0.40 -8.04 -6.21
N ILE A 81 0.96 -7.21 -5.33
CA ILE A 81 0.35 -6.92 -4.03
C ILE A 81 -0.99 -6.18 -4.13
N PHE A 82 -1.28 -5.52 -5.27
CA PHE A 82 -2.53 -4.81 -5.49
C PHE A 82 -3.69 -5.76 -5.86
N THR A 83 -3.99 -6.71 -4.99
CA THR A 83 -5.23 -7.49 -5.01
C THR A 83 -6.42 -6.61 -4.63
N GLN A 84 -7.66 -7.01 -4.94
CA GLN A 84 -8.86 -6.23 -4.59
C GLN A 84 -8.89 -5.82 -3.10
N THR A 85 -8.66 -6.76 -2.19
CA THR A 85 -8.65 -6.50 -0.75
C THR A 85 -7.58 -5.48 -0.36
N ASN A 86 -6.38 -5.61 -0.91
CA ASN A 86 -5.28 -4.69 -0.62
C ASN A 86 -5.52 -3.32 -1.24
N ILE A 87 -6.08 -3.26 -2.46
CA ILE A 87 -6.51 -2.02 -3.12
C ILE A 87 -7.49 -1.26 -2.21
N ILE A 88 -8.52 -1.93 -1.69
CA ILE A 88 -9.50 -1.31 -0.79
C ILE A 88 -8.81 -0.76 0.46
N SER A 89 -7.90 -1.53 1.08
CA SER A 89 -7.12 -1.10 2.24
C SER A 89 -6.27 0.14 1.94
N ILE A 90 -5.57 0.14 0.81
CA ILE A 90 -4.70 1.26 0.37
C ILE A 90 -5.54 2.50 0.02
N LEU A 91 -6.69 2.35 -0.61
CA LEU A 91 -7.58 3.47 -0.91
C LEU A 91 -8.13 4.12 0.37
N LYS A 92 -8.51 3.31 1.36
CA LYS A 92 -8.92 3.81 2.68
C LYS A 92 -7.79 4.60 3.34
N SER A 93 -6.56 4.09 3.30
CA SER A 93 -5.42 4.78 3.92
C SER A 93 -5.07 6.10 3.25
N LEU A 94 -5.25 6.19 1.93
CA LEU A 94 -5.15 7.46 1.19
C LEU A 94 -6.23 8.44 1.64
N VAL A 95 -7.48 8.00 1.79
CA VAL A 95 -8.60 8.83 2.28
C VAL A 95 -8.32 9.39 3.68
N VAL A 96 -7.87 8.54 4.60
CA VAL A 96 -7.51 8.89 5.98
C VAL A 96 -6.37 9.92 5.99
N SER A 97 -5.41 9.75 5.09
CA SER A 97 -4.27 10.67 4.93
C SER A 97 -4.63 11.94 4.15
N GLY A 98 -5.90 12.13 3.76
CA GLY A 98 -6.37 13.30 3.00
C GLY A 98 -5.93 13.33 1.53
N MET A 99 -5.42 12.23 0.98
CA MET A 99 -4.87 12.13 -0.37
C MET A 99 -5.93 11.66 -1.37
N PHE A 100 -6.13 12.41 -2.46
CA PHE A 100 -7.06 12.06 -3.55
C PHE A 100 -8.46 11.65 -3.07
N LYS A 101 -8.94 12.29 -1.99
CA LYS A 101 -10.09 11.84 -1.20
C LYS A 101 -11.32 11.54 -2.05
N GLU A 102 -11.74 12.48 -2.89
CA GLU A 102 -12.91 12.32 -3.77
C GLU A 102 -12.76 11.11 -4.69
N LYS A 103 -11.65 11.00 -5.43
CA LYS A 103 -11.41 9.88 -6.33
C LYS A 103 -11.29 8.53 -5.62
N CYS A 104 -10.67 8.50 -4.45
CA CYS A 104 -10.59 7.27 -3.67
C CYS A 104 -11.99 6.85 -3.18
N LEU A 105 -12.81 7.81 -2.72
CA LEU A 105 -14.19 7.54 -2.32
C LEU A 105 -15.05 7.09 -3.51
N ASP A 106 -14.89 7.69 -4.70
CA ASP A 106 -15.59 7.26 -5.92
C ASP A 106 -15.31 5.78 -6.24
N ILE A 107 -14.04 5.35 -6.13
CA ILE A 107 -13.64 3.96 -6.35
C ILE A 107 -14.15 3.05 -5.23
N LEU A 108 -14.07 3.50 -3.97
CA LEU A 108 -14.53 2.70 -2.83
C LEU A 108 -16.04 2.47 -2.87
N ASN A 109 -16.82 3.48 -3.28
CA ASN A 109 -18.28 3.40 -3.39
C ASN A 109 -18.76 2.52 -4.56
N SER A 110 -17.87 2.16 -5.50
CA SER A 110 -18.22 1.24 -6.58
C SER A 110 -17.98 -0.23 -6.23
N TYR A 111 -17.51 -0.55 -5.02
CA TYR A 111 -17.44 -1.92 -4.46
C TYR A 111 -18.64 -2.20 -3.57
#